data_AF-A0A9P9JPJ4-F1
#
_entry.id   AF-A0A9P9JPJ4-F1
#
_cell.length_a   1.000
_cell.length_b   1.000
_cell.length_c   1.000
_cell.angle_alpha   90.00
_cell.angle_beta   90.00
_cell.angle_gamma   90.00
#
_symmetry.space_group_name_H-M   'P 1'
#
loop_
_entity.id
_entity.type
_entity.pdbx_description
1 polymer ?
#
loop_
_entity_poly.entity_id
_entity_poly.type
_entity_poly.pdbx_seq_one_letter_code
_entity_poly.pdbx_strand_id
1 'polypeptide(L)'
;MPLPPRSNYKFPYEQFTVDPNEESETHGFGRPYATPMTMINQDGSILYETEDFGLLYQIVCSNDAKTLEQYLAAAPWVIPEASAVLIGKHGIDDNEDCFLNAAQSGCLDVLKMLLTHFMQDEDLEAQARFKQRRYKLLNRAAKWGHIEVVKYLLDNQPLYADIHARGSYGHTALLCAADLYCTQFLVPPGGDRANATKNEAVMNLLLDRRACASDFLPFWNDKGKPSATVLSLAVQWASPELIKRLIAGGADPNTMVMQGPGELNFWNQHDSFNEVPALFNACIHANFKVVETLIDCRGTAVAVADILSSRDGRGSIPLHWATQSELPVEIDGFPDLKEIAQSITSTIELLLSLDPTAINVQDNDGNTPLHYVTRSLSRHNKLYTAVFELLCDRSGDASVRNNNGETPMHTLFCLYRDDTTITDQDPVDIAAISIMLAHGASPTDTDNAGNTPLHLAAFNLH
;
A
#
# COMPACT_ATOMS: atom_id res chain seq x y z
N MET A 1 -9.10 -7.25 -18.78
CA MET A 1 -8.90 -5.79 -18.73
C MET A 1 -10.07 -5.21 -17.96
N PRO A 2 -9.88 -4.55 -16.81
CA PRO A 2 -10.99 -3.86 -16.18
C PRO A 2 -11.32 -2.62 -17.02
N LEU A 3 -12.58 -2.51 -17.43
CA LEU A 3 -13.11 -1.30 -18.07
C LEU A 3 -12.98 -0.13 -17.08
N PRO A 4 -12.59 1.08 -17.53
CA PRO A 4 -12.50 2.24 -16.66
C PRO A 4 -13.91 2.61 -16.13
N PRO A 5 -14.01 3.26 -14.96
CA PRO A 5 -15.30 3.72 -14.45
C PRO A 5 -15.87 4.76 -15.42
N ARG A 6 -16.95 4.42 -16.12
CA ARG A 6 -17.65 5.33 -17.02
C ARG A 6 -18.57 6.25 -16.20
N SER A 7 -18.11 7.47 -15.90
CA SER A 7 -18.86 8.49 -15.14
C SER A 7 -19.91 9.27 -15.95
N ASN A 8 -20.48 8.71 -17.02
CA ASN A 8 -21.32 9.46 -17.96
C ASN A 8 -22.82 9.04 -18.01
N TYR A 9 -23.31 8.24 -17.06
CA TYR A 9 -24.73 7.87 -17.01
C TYR A 9 -25.53 8.82 -16.10
N LYS A 10 -26.72 9.24 -16.56
CA LYS A 10 -27.63 10.15 -15.83
C LYS A 10 -28.37 9.46 -14.69
N PHE A 11 -28.44 8.11 -14.69
CA PHE A 11 -29.12 7.31 -13.66
C PHE A 11 -28.30 6.05 -13.28
N PRO A 12 -28.46 5.49 -12.06
CA PRO A 12 -27.58 4.44 -11.50
C PRO A 12 -27.54 3.14 -12.32
N TYR A 13 -28.58 2.86 -13.11
CA TYR A 13 -28.78 1.61 -13.84
C TYR A 13 -29.02 1.80 -15.34
N GLU A 14 -28.77 2.99 -15.89
CA GLU A 14 -29.08 3.34 -17.29
C GLU A 14 -28.43 2.38 -18.30
N GLN A 15 -27.23 1.88 -18.01
CA GLN A 15 -26.55 0.92 -18.88
C GLN A 15 -27.25 -0.46 -18.96
N PHE A 16 -28.12 -0.77 -18.00
CA PHE A 16 -28.86 -2.04 -17.94
C PHE A 16 -30.27 -1.95 -18.51
N THR A 17 -30.68 -0.80 -19.10
CA THR A 17 -32.00 -0.68 -19.74
C THR A 17 -32.02 -1.16 -21.19
N VAL A 18 -30.86 -1.56 -21.73
CA VAL A 18 -30.69 -2.03 -23.12
C VAL A 18 -30.53 -3.55 -23.09
N ASP A 19 -31.22 -4.27 -23.99
CA ASP A 19 -31.08 -5.72 -24.08
C ASP A 19 -29.66 -6.06 -24.59
N PRO A 20 -28.86 -6.85 -23.87
CA PRO A 20 -27.49 -7.19 -24.26
C PRO A 20 -27.40 -7.92 -25.61
N ASN A 21 -28.50 -8.47 -26.13
CA ASN A 21 -28.57 -9.09 -27.45
C ASN A 21 -29.01 -8.14 -28.56
N GLU A 22 -29.54 -6.94 -28.26
CA GLU A 22 -30.20 -6.04 -29.23
C GLU A 22 -29.27 -5.67 -30.40
N GLU A 23 -28.02 -5.32 -30.10
CA GLU A 23 -27.05 -4.94 -31.12
C GLU A 23 -26.65 -6.14 -32.00
N SER A 24 -26.53 -7.34 -31.44
CA SER A 24 -26.17 -8.54 -32.20
C SER A 24 -27.32 -9.00 -33.10
N GLU A 25 -28.56 -8.94 -32.59
CA GLU A 25 -29.77 -9.29 -33.33
C GLU A 25 -30.02 -8.32 -34.49
N THR A 26 -29.85 -7.01 -34.26
CA THR A 26 -30.02 -5.98 -35.29
C THR A 26 -29.00 -6.10 -36.43
N HIS A 27 -27.79 -6.58 -36.15
CA HIS A 27 -26.76 -6.84 -37.16
C HIS A 27 -26.84 -8.27 -37.76
N GLY A 28 -27.82 -9.08 -37.35
CA GLY A 28 -28.07 -10.41 -37.92
C GLY A 28 -27.10 -11.51 -37.45
N PHE A 29 -26.35 -11.28 -36.36
CA PHE A 29 -25.40 -12.25 -35.81
C PHE A 29 -26.07 -13.29 -34.88
N GLY A 30 -27.38 -13.18 -34.63
CA GLY A 30 -28.13 -14.06 -33.73
C GLY A 30 -28.07 -13.59 -32.27
N ARG A 31 -28.50 -14.45 -31.33
CA ARG A 31 -28.38 -14.18 -29.89
C ARG A 31 -27.05 -14.73 -29.36
N PRO A 32 -26.07 -13.87 -29.04
CA PRO A 32 -24.83 -14.31 -28.44
C PRO A 32 -25.02 -14.81 -27.01
N TYR A 33 -26.02 -14.31 -26.29
CA TYR A 33 -26.29 -14.64 -24.89
C TYR A 33 -27.63 -15.36 -24.72
N ALA A 34 -27.74 -16.21 -23.71
CA ALA A 34 -29.04 -16.78 -23.31
C ALA A 34 -30.02 -15.65 -22.94
N THR A 35 -31.34 -15.89 -23.03
CA THR A 35 -32.34 -14.86 -22.70
C THR A 35 -32.06 -14.30 -21.30
N PRO A 36 -31.62 -13.03 -21.19
CA PRO A 36 -31.13 -12.48 -19.93
C PRO A 36 -32.27 -12.40 -18.91
N MET A 37 -31.93 -12.60 -17.65
CA MET A 37 -32.86 -12.32 -16.56
C MET A 37 -33.25 -10.85 -16.59
N THR A 38 -34.53 -10.55 -16.37
CA THR A 38 -35.05 -9.19 -16.36
C THR A 38 -35.77 -8.88 -15.06
N MET A 39 -35.71 -7.62 -14.66
CA MET A 39 -36.51 -7.10 -13.54
C MET A 39 -37.08 -5.73 -13.88
N ILE A 40 -38.12 -5.32 -13.16
CA ILE A 40 -38.73 -4.00 -13.31
C ILE A 40 -38.15 -3.08 -12.23
N ASN A 41 -37.55 -1.97 -12.65
CA ASN A 41 -37.04 -0.93 -11.77
C ASN A 41 -38.19 -0.10 -11.15
N GLN A 42 -37.88 0.71 -10.15
CA GLN A 42 -38.87 1.53 -9.43
C GLN A 42 -39.58 2.58 -10.31
N ASP A 43 -38.94 3.01 -11.39
CA ASP A 43 -39.50 3.93 -12.40
C ASP A 43 -40.28 3.21 -13.51
N GLY A 44 -40.35 1.88 -13.46
CA GLY A 44 -41.03 1.04 -14.45
C GLY A 44 -40.16 0.63 -15.65
N SER A 45 -38.88 1.03 -15.71
CA SER A 45 -37.98 0.55 -16.75
C SER A 45 -37.66 -0.93 -16.58
N ILE A 46 -37.46 -1.65 -17.68
CA ILE A 46 -36.96 -3.03 -17.65
C ILE A 46 -35.43 -2.97 -17.55
N LEU A 47 -34.87 -3.65 -16.55
CA LEU A 47 -33.44 -3.86 -16.41
C LEU A 47 -33.09 -5.28 -16.85
N TYR A 48 -32.01 -5.40 -17.62
CA TYR A 48 -31.47 -6.64 -18.15
C TYR A 48 -30.19 -6.99 -17.39
N GLU A 49 -30.13 -8.22 -16.88
CA GLU A 49 -28.91 -8.77 -16.31
C GLU A 49 -27.97 -9.27 -17.42
N THR A 50 -26.66 -9.20 -17.16
CA THR A 50 -25.62 -9.73 -18.06
C THR A 50 -25.18 -11.12 -17.60
N GLU A 51 -24.56 -11.92 -18.47
CA GLU A 51 -24.05 -13.25 -18.10
C GLU A 51 -23.06 -13.20 -16.92
N ASP A 52 -22.29 -12.12 -16.80
CA ASP A 52 -21.32 -11.89 -15.72
C ASP A 52 -21.92 -11.20 -14.47
N PHE A 53 -23.25 -11.17 -14.31
CA PHE A 53 -23.94 -10.55 -13.16
C PHE A 53 -23.64 -9.06 -12.93
N GLY A 54 -23.49 -8.28 -14.01
CA GLY A 54 -23.13 -6.86 -13.95
C GLY A 54 -24.20 -5.99 -13.26
N LEU A 55 -25.48 -6.31 -13.41
CA LEU A 55 -26.57 -5.58 -12.76
C LEU A 55 -26.54 -5.85 -11.25
N LEU A 56 -26.47 -7.11 -10.83
CA LEU A 56 -26.29 -7.48 -9.42
C LEU A 56 -25.07 -6.79 -8.81
N TYR A 57 -23.94 -6.81 -9.51
CA TYR A 57 -22.71 -6.14 -9.08
C TYR A 57 -22.93 -4.64 -8.83
N GLN A 58 -23.61 -3.95 -9.74
CA GLN A 58 -23.91 -2.53 -9.60
C GLN A 58 -24.86 -2.25 -8.42
N ILE A 59 -25.91 -3.06 -8.24
CA ILE A 59 -26.85 -2.96 -7.12
C ILE A 59 -26.10 -3.12 -5.79
N VAL A 60 -25.23 -4.13 -5.71
CA VAL A 60 -24.41 -4.40 -4.53
C VAL A 60 -23.50 -3.22 -4.21
N CYS A 61 -22.75 -2.72 -5.20
CA CYS A 61 -21.79 -1.64 -4.99
C CYS A 61 -22.45 -0.29 -4.71
N SER A 62 -23.73 -0.13 -5.08
CA SER A 62 -24.53 1.05 -4.76
C SER A 62 -25.19 0.99 -3.36
N ASN A 63 -24.98 -0.10 -2.60
CA ASN A 63 -25.69 -0.41 -1.35
C ASN A 63 -27.23 -0.29 -1.47
N ASP A 64 -27.80 -0.61 -2.64
CA ASP A 64 -29.23 -0.47 -2.89
C ASP A 64 -30.00 -1.73 -2.46
N ALA A 65 -30.24 -1.84 -1.15
CA ALA A 65 -30.93 -2.98 -0.56
C ALA A 65 -32.37 -3.15 -1.11
N LYS A 66 -33.03 -2.06 -1.50
CA LYS A 66 -34.42 -2.12 -2.00
C LYS A 66 -34.48 -2.73 -3.39
N THR A 67 -33.56 -2.33 -4.27
CA THR A 67 -33.46 -2.92 -5.61
C THR A 67 -32.94 -4.36 -5.54
N LEU A 68 -32.05 -4.66 -4.59
CA LEU A 68 -31.61 -6.04 -4.33
C LEU A 68 -32.77 -6.95 -3.93
N GLU A 69 -33.69 -6.51 -3.08
CA GLU A 69 -34.86 -7.31 -2.68
C GLU A 69 -35.72 -7.68 -3.90
N GLN A 70 -35.96 -6.72 -4.80
CA GLN A 70 -36.70 -6.95 -6.04
C GLN A 70 -35.96 -7.91 -6.98
N TYR A 71 -34.64 -7.75 -7.08
CA TYR A 71 -33.78 -8.62 -7.86
C TYR A 71 -33.86 -10.07 -7.36
N LEU A 72 -33.71 -10.29 -6.05
CA LEU A 72 -33.75 -11.62 -5.43
C LEU A 72 -35.13 -12.28 -5.52
N ALA A 73 -36.21 -11.50 -5.54
CA ALA A 73 -37.55 -12.01 -5.79
C ALA A 73 -37.70 -12.55 -7.23
N ALA A 74 -37.05 -11.90 -8.20
CA ALA A 74 -37.07 -12.32 -9.60
C ALA A 74 -36.05 -13.43 -9.92
N ALA A 75 -34.91 -13.47 -9.22
CA ALA A 75 -33.84 -14.44 -9.40
C ALA A 75 -33.31 -14.99 -8.06
N PRO A 76 -34.07 -15.83 -7.34
CA PRO A 76 -33.61 -16.40 -6.06
C PRO A 76 -32.43 -17.38 -6.23
N TRP A 77 -32.28 -17.95 -7.43
CA TRP A 77 -31.21 -18.90 -7.80
C TRP A 77 -29.82 -18.24 -7.88
N VAL A 78 -29.75 -16.91 -7.98
CA VAL A 78 -28.49 -16.16 -8.10
C VAL A 78 -27.60 -16.35 -6.88
N ILE A 79 -28.16 -16.40 -5.67
CA ILE A 79 -27.34 -16.50 -4.45
C ILE A 79 -26.59 -17.84 -4.39
N PRO A 80 -27.24 -19.00 -4.62
CA PRO A 80 -26.55 -20.27 -4.78
C PRO A 80 -25.56 -20.30 -5.94
N GLU A 81 -25.91 -19.74 -7.11
CA GLU A 81 -25.09 -19.79 -8.32
C GLU A 81 -23.85 -18.90 -8.23
N ALA A 82 -24.01 -17.65 -7.80
CA ALA A 82 -22.90 -16.75 -7.45
C ALA A 82 -22.06 -17.29 -6.27
N SER A 83 -22.62 -18.19 -5.45
CA SER A 83 -21.86 -18.93 -4.42
C SER A 83 -21.14 -20.17 -4.94
N ALA A 84 -21.58 -20.76 -6.05
CA ALA A 84 -20.91 -21.88 -6.72
C ALA A 84 -19.64 -21.45 -7.46
N VAL A 85 -19.49 -20.14 -7.73
CA VAL A 85 -18.31 -19.49 -8.32
C VAL A 85 -17.00 -19.75 -7.54
N LEU A 86 -17.10 -20.06 -6.23
CA LEU A 86 -15.94 -20.44 -5.41
C LEU A 86 -15.35 -21.83 -5.73
N ILE A 87 -16.06 -22.67 -6.48
CA ILE A 87 -15.56 -23.96 -6.93
C ILE A 87 -14.75 -23.71 -8.19
N GLY A 88 -13.48 -24.10 -8.20
CA GLY A 88 -12.54 -23.97 -9.33
C GLY A 88 -12.94 -24.63 -10.65
N LYS A 89 -14.12 -24.32 -11.20
CA LYS A 89 -14.34 -24.27 -12.64
C LYS A 89 -13.46 -23.14 -13.15
N HIS A 90 -12.53 -23.52 -14.03
CA HIS A 90 -11.46 -22.68 -14.56
C HIS A 90 -11.92 -21.26 -14.93
N GLY A 91 -11.33 -20.26 -14.28
CA GLY A 91 -11.19 -18.92 -14.83
C GLY A 91 -12.03 -17.80 -14.22
N ILE A 92 -12.86 -18.05 -13.20
CA ILE A 92 -13.66 -16.98 -12.60
C ILE A 92 -12.91 -16.33 -11.42
N ASP A 93 -12.76 -15.00 -11.51
CA ASP A 93 -11.99 -14.16 -10.59
C ASP A 93 -12.75 -13.91 -9.28
N ASP A 94 -12.02 -13.65 -8.21
CA ASP A 94 -12.52 -13.30 -6.86
C ASP A 94 -13.42 -12.02 -6.89
N ASN A 95 -13.51 -11.36 -8.04
CA ASN A 95 -14.33 -10.20 -8.40
C ASN A 95 -15.81 -10.46 -8.61
N GLU A 96 -16.21 -11.71 -8.87
CA GLU A 96 -17.61 -12.03 -9.19
C GLU A 96 -18.44 -12.43 -7.96
N ASP A 97 -17.80 -12.50 -6.77
CA ASP A 97 -18.50 -12.84 -5.53
C ASP A 97 -19.19 -11.61 -4.91
N CYS A 98 -20.53 -11.57 -5.01
CA CYS A 98 -21.36 -10.46 -4.53
C CYS A 98 -21.23 -10.18 -3.02
N PHE A 99 -20.91 -11.18 -2.19
CA PHE A 99 -20.69 -10.96 -0.75
C PHE A 99 -19.35 -10.27 -0.52
N LEU A 100 -18.32 -10.69 -1.25
CA LEU A 100 -16.99 -10.11 -1.17
C LEU A 100 -17.01 -8.67 -1.69
N ASN A 101 -17.73 -8.39 -2.78
CA ASN A 101 -17.94 -7.05 -3.30
C ASN A 101 -18.68 -6.17 -2.29
N ALA A 102 -19.76 -6.66 -1.65
CA ALA A 102 -20.47 -5.90 -0.62
C ALA A 102 -19.55 -5.55 0.58
N ALA A 103 -18.73 -6.50 1.03
CA ALA A 103 -17.77 -6.27 2.11
C ALA A 103 -16.64 -5.31 1.69
N GLN A 104 -16.18 -5.39 0.44
CA GLN A 104 -15.12 -4.54 -0.13
C GLN A 104 -15.56 -3.08 -0.29
N SER A 105 -16.82 -2.87 -0.68
CA SER A 105 -17.41 -1.54 -0.90
C SER A 105 -18.09 -0.96 0.35
N GLY A 106 -18.12 -1.70 1.47
CA GLY A 106 -18.70 -1.21 2.72
C GLY A 106 -20.24 -1.22 2.74
N CYS A 107 -20.88 -1.93 1.83
CA CYS A 107 -22.33 -1.96 1.62
C CYS A 107 -23.01 -2.88 2.66
N LEU A 108 -23.13 -2.40 3.90
CA LEU A 108 -23.60 -3.18 5.05
C LEU A 108 -25.03 -3.72 4.89
N ASP A 109 -25.95 -2.92 4.35
CA ASP A 109 -27.38 -3.30 4.29
C ASP A 109 -27.60 -4.41 3.26
N VAL A 110 -26.97 -4.26 2.10
CA VAL A 110 -26.89 -5.30 1.06
C VAL A 110 -26.23 -6.56 1.62
N LEU A 111 -25.09 -6.44 2.31
CA LEU A 111 -24.40 -7.60 2.88
C LEU A 111 -25.29 -8.35 3.89
N LYS A 112 -26.01 -7.64 4.77
CA LYS A 112 -26.97 -8.26 5.70
C LYS A 112 -28.06 -9.02 4.98
N MET A 113 -28.62 -8.44 3.91
CA MET A 113 -29.66 -9.07 3.11
C MET A 113 -29.15 -10.35 2.45
N LEU A 114 -28.00 -10.29 1.77
CA LEU A 114 -27.37 -11.44 1.13
C LEU A 114 -27.10 -12.58 2.12
N LEU A 115 -26.55 -12.27 3.30
CA LEU A 115 -26.27 -13.25 4.34
C LEU A 115 -27.55 -13.87 4.91
N THR A 116 -28.60 -13.09 5.10
CA THR A 116 -29.88 -13.56 5.62
C THR A 116 -30.54 -14.54 4.66
N HIS A 117 -30.59 -14.22 3.36
CA HIS A 117 -31.12 -15.12 2.35
C HIS A 117 -30.29 -16.40 2.21
N PHE A 118 -28.96 -16.28 2.24
CA PHE A 118 -28.08 -17.45 2.14
C PHE A 118 -28.21 -18.41 3.33
N MET A 119 -28.44 -17.89 4.55
CA MET A 119 -28.64 -18.73 5.75
C MET A 119 -30.01 -19.40 5.83
N GLN A 120 -30.98 -18.99 5.01
CA GLN A 120 -32.28 -19.68 4.89
C GLN A 120 -32.19 -20.95 4.03
N ASP A 121 -31.11 -21.11 3.25
CA ASP A 121 -30.86 -22.31 2.46
C ASP A 121 -30.32 -23.45 3.34
N GLU A 122 -31.03 -24.58 3.33
CA GLU A 122 -30.66 -25.78 4.08
C GLU A 122 -29.56 -26.60 3.39
N ASP A 123 -29.01 -26.16 2.26
CA ASP A 123 -27.89 -26.82 1.58
C ASP A 123 -26.62 -26.83 2.46
N LEU A 124 -26.39 -28.00 3.06
CA LEU A 124 -25.21 -28.29 3.89
C LEU A 124 -23.88 -28.11 3.13
N GLU A 125 -23.87 -28.33 1.81
CA GLU A 125 -22.67 -28.16 0.99
C GLU A 125 -22.37 -26.67 0.77
N ALA A 126 -23.39 -25.86 0.49
CA ALA A 126 -23.28 -24.40 0.45
C ALA A 126 -22.79 -23.82 1.79
N GLN A 127 -23.35 -24.28 2.92
CA GLN A 127 -22.92 -23.85 4.25
C GLN A 127 -21.46 -24.23 4.57
N ALA A 128 -21.00 -25.39 4.10
CA ALA A 128 -19.60 -25.79 4.23
C ALA A 128 -18.67 -24.91 3.37
N ARG A 129 -19.07 -24.58 2.13
CA ARG A 129 -18.33 -23.66 1.24
C ARG A 129 -18.23 -22.26 1.83
N PHE A 130 -19.29 -21.79 2.49
CA PHE A 130 -19.30 -20.48 3.15
C PHE A 130 -18.21 -20.33 4.23
N LYS A 131 -17.78 -21.43 4.89
CA LYS A 131 -16.66 -21.38 5.83
C LYS A 131 -15.37 -20.84 5.20
N GLN A 132 -15.13 -21.13 3.92
CA GLN A 132 -13.97 -20.61 3.18
C GLN A 132 -14.10 -19.11 2.85
N ARG A 133 -15.32 -18.56 2.87
CA ARG A 133 -15.63 -17.14 2.61
C ARG A 133 -15.47 -16.27 3.87
N ARG A 134 -15.62 -16.84 5.07
CA ARG A 134 -15.62 -16.10 6.37
C ARG A 134 -14.41 -15.19 6.56
N TYR A 135 -13.21 -15.71 6.33
CA TYR A 135 -11.99 -14.91 6.48
C TYR A 135 -11.85 -13.86 5.36
N LYS A 136 -12.26 -14.19 4.13
CA LYS A 136 -12.19 -13.28 2.99
C LYS A 136 -13.07 -12.05 3.17
N LEU A 137 -14.28 -12.21 3.74
CA LEU A 137 -15.19 -11.11 4.06
C LEU A 137 -14.56 -10.15 5.06
N LEU A 138 -14.07 -10.68 6.18
CA LEU A 138 -13.47 -9.87 7.23
C LEU A 138 -12.19 -9.17 6.72
N ASN A 139 -11.34 -9.88 5.98
CA ASN A 139 -10.10 -9.33 5.43
C ASN A 139 -10.36 -8.18 4.44
N ARG A 140 -11.33 -8.32 3.52
CA ARG A 140 -11.71 -7.25 2.57
C ARG A 140 -12.28 -6.03 3.29
N ALA A 141 -13.23 -6.23 4.21
CA ALA A 141 -13.81 -5.14 4.98
C ALA A 141 -12.75 -4.40 5.81
N ALA A 142 -11.79 -5.15 6.37
CA ALA A 142 -10.70 -4.58 7.15
C ALA A 142 -9.68 -3.80 6.30
N LYS A 143 -9.30 -4.34 5.12
CA LYS A 143 -8.39 -3.68 4.15
C LYS A 143 -8.86 -2.29 3.77
N TRP A 144 -10.17 -2.13 3.52
CA TRP A 144 -10.77 -0.88 3.05
C TRP A 144 -11.33 0.01 4.17
N GLY A 145 -11.11 -0.35 5.44
CA GLY A 145 -11.47 0.51 6.57
C GLY A 145 -12.97 0.56 6.88
N HIS A 146 -13.76 -0.44 6.47
CA HIS A 146 -15.22 -0.46 6.63
C HIS A 146 -15.64 -0.91 8.02
N ILE A 147 -15.47 -0.03 9.02
CA ILE A 147 -15.64 -0.36 10.44
C ILE A 147 -17.00 -0.97 10.81
N GLU A 148 -18.10 -0.50 10.23
CA GLU A 148 -19.44 -1.02 10.53
C GLU A 148 -19.65 -2.44 9.97
N VAL A 149 -19.07 -2.74 8.81
CA VAL A 149 -19.06 -4.10 8.24
C VAL A 149 -18.21 -5.02 9.11
N VAL A 150 -16.99 -4.60 9.47
CA VAL A 150 -16.10 -5.34 10.37
C VAL A 150 -16.82 -5.64 11.69
N LYS A 151 -17.41 -4.63 12.32
CA LYS A 151 -18.17 -4.78 13.57
C LYS A 151 -19.30 -5.79 13.44
N TYR A 152 -20.14 -5.67 12.40
CA TYR A 152 -21.24 -6.60 12.18
C TYR A 152 -20.77 -8.04 11.98
N LEU A 153 -19.70 -8.26 11.19
CA LEU A 153 -19.13 -9.59 10.97
C LEU A 153 -18.58 -10.19 12.28
N LEU A 154 -17.89 -9.38 13.09
CA LEU A 154 -17.31 -9.82 14.36
C LEU A 154 -18.37 -10.04 15.46
N ASP A 155 -19.47 -9.27 15.45
CA ASP A 155 -20.59 -9.44 16.39
C ASP A 155 -21.37 -10.75 16.15
N ASN A 156 -21.23 -11.33 14.96
CA ASN A 156 -21.84 -12.59 14.55
C ASN A 156 -20.83 -13.75 14.42
N GLN A 157 -19.73 -13.72 15.19
CA GLN A 157 -18.81 -14.85 15.23
C GLN A 157 -19.42 -16.10 15.91
N PRO A 158 -19.02 -17.32 15.49
CA PRO A 158 -18.11 -17.64 14.38
C PRO A 158 -18.84 -17.80 13.03
N LEU A 159 -20.11 -17.35 12.93
CA LEU A 159 -20.97 -17.64 11.78
C LEU A 159 -20.48 -16.95 10.50
N TYR A 160 -20.16 -15.66 10.58
CA TYR A 160 -19.74 -14.86 9.41
C TYR A 160 -18.26 -14.55 9.37
N ALA A 161 -17.57 -14.63 10.50
CA ALA A 161 -16.15 -14.33 10.58
C ALA A 161 -15.44 -15.22 11.60
N ASP A 162 -14.13 -15.31 11.44
CA ASP A 162 -13.20 -15.80 12.44
C ASP A 162 -12.02 -14.82 12.44
N ILE A 163 -11.80 -14.15 13.57
CA ILE A 163 -10.77 -13.10 13.70
C ILE A 163 -9.35 -13.66 13.58
N HIS A 164 -9.16 -14.95 13.83
CA HIS A 164 -7.87 -15.63 13.77
C HIS A 164 -7.67 -16.42 12.48
N ALA A 165 -8.69 -16.47 11.61
CA ALA A 165 -8.58 -17.17 10.35
C ALA A 165 -7.55 -16.51 9.44
N ARG A 166 -6.78 -17.36 8.75
CA ARG A 166 -5.73 -16.97 7.82
C ARG A 166 -6.12 -17.39 6.42
N GLY A 167 -5.90 -16.48 5.46
CA GLY A 167 -6.03 -16.82 4.05
C GLY A 167 -4.93 -17.76 3.55
N SER A 168 -5.02 -18.15 2.28
CA SER A 168 -4.01 -18.98 1.59
C SER A 168 -2.58 -18.43 1.71
N TYR A 169 -2.46 -17.11 1.77
CA TYR A 169 -1.20 -16.38 1.90
C TYR A 169 -0.89 -15.93 3.34
N GLY A 170 -1.64 -16.42 4.33
CA GLY A 170 -1.40 -16.13 5.75
C GLY A 170 -1.96 -14.81 6.28
N HIS A 171 -2.62 -14.00 5.45
CA HIS A 171 -3.24 -12.73 5.82
C HIS A 171 -4.37 -12.92 6.85
N THR A 172 -4.26 -12.21 7.97
CA THR A 172 -5.35 -11.99 8.94
C THR A 172 -6.00 -10.63 8.70
N ALA A 173 -7.17 -10.39 9.30
CA ALA A 173 -7.87 -9.12 9.16
C ALA A 173 -7.03 -7.93 9.63
N LEU A 174 -6.23 -8.12 10.69
CA LEU A 174 -5.36 -7.07 11.21
C LEU A 174 -4.19 -6.77 10.26
N LEU A 175 -3.59 -7.80 9.63
CA LEU A 175 -2.58 -7.62 8.58
C LEU A 175 -3.15 -6.89 7.37
N CYS A 176 -4.36 -7.25 6.93
CA CYS A 176 -5.03 -6.58 5.81
C CYS A 176 -5.33 -5.10 6.11
N ALA A 177 -5.74 -4.77 7.33
CA ALA A 177 -5.95 -3.38 7.74
C ALA A 177 -4.63 -2.59 7.85
N ALA A 178 -3.54 -3.24 8.29
CA ALA A 178 -2.20 -2.66 8.42
C ALA A 178 -1.54 -2.35 7.07
N ASP A 179 -1.78 -3.20 6.09
CA ASP A 179 -1.27 -3.08 4.73
C ASP A 179 -2.03 -2.00 3.95
N LEU A 180 -1.67 -0.72 4.10
CA LEU A 180 -2.38 0.37 3.43
C LEU A 180 -2.00 0.53 1.94
N TYR A 181 -0.73 0.28 1.61
CA TYR A 181 -0.14 0.63 0.31
C TYR A 181 0.00 -0.54 -0.67
N CYS A 182 -0.14 -1.80 -0.25
CA CYS A 182 -0.07 -2.92 -1.20
C CYS A 182 -1.40 -3.13 -1.96
N THR A 183 -1.31 -3.49 -3.24
CA THR A 183 -2.46 -3.69 -4.15
C THR A 183 -2.86 -5.16 -4.32
N GLN A 184 -2.48 -6.05 -3.40
CA GLN A 184 -2.91 -7.47 -3.44
C GLN A 184 -4.45 -7.64 -3.42
N PHE A 185 -5.19 -6.59 -3.04
CA PHE A 185 -6.63 -6.54 -3.17
C PHE A 185 -7.05 -5.61 -4.31
N LEU A 186 -8.03 -6.06 -5.08
CA LEU A 186 -8.58 -5.31 -6.19
C LEU A 186 -9.30 -4.06 -5.67
N VAL A 187 -9.08 -2.92 -6.34
CA VAL A 187 -9.72 -1.65 -5.97
C VAL A 187 -11.22 -1.75 -6.23
N PRO A 188 -12.09 -1.41 -5.25
CA PRO A 188 -13.53 -1.46 -5.45
C PRO A 188 -14.00 -0.52 -6.58
N PRO A 189 -15.10 -0.88 -7.26
CA PRO A 189 -15.76 0.00 -8.22
C PRO A 189 -16.23 1.26 -7.49
N GLY A 190 -15.72 2.42 -7.92
CA GLY A 190 -15.87 3.69 -7.21
C GLY A 190 -14.52 4.32 -6.85
N GLY A 191 -13.43 3.55 -6.87
CA GLY A 191 -12.08 4.06 -6.64
C GLY A 191 -11.81 4.45 -5.19
N ASP A 192 -12.65 3.98 -4.25
CA ASP A 192 -12.42 4.18 -2.82
C ASP A 192 -11.07 3.60 -2.44
N ARG A 193 -10.18 4.48 -1.96
CA ARG A 193 -8.83 4.11 -1.51
C ARG A 193 -8.83 3.82 -0.03
N ALA A 194 -7.97 2.90 0.40
CA ALA A 194 -7.72 2.69 1.80
C ALA A 194 -7.27 4.00 2.47
N ASN A 195 -7.70 4.25 3.70
CA ASN A 195 -7.53 5.53 4.37
C ASN A 195 -6.96 5.31 5.77
N ALA A 196 -5.82 5.94 6.07
CA ALA A 196 -5.12 5.77 7.35
C ALA A 196 -6.05 5.91 8.57
N THR A 197 -6.90 6.95 8.62
CA THR A 197 -7.82 7.18 9.74
C THR A 197 -8.88 6.08 9.86
N LYS A 198 -9.48 5.64 8.75
CA LYS A 198 -10.47 4.55 8.74
C LYS A 198 -9.82 3.22 9.14
N ASN A 199 -8.66 2.93 8.56
CA ASN A 199 -7.90 1.71 8.82
C ASN A 199 -7.40 1.67 10.28
N GLU A 200 -6.96 2.79 10.85
CA GLU A 200 -6.59 2.88 12.27
C GLU A 200 -7.78 2.54 13.19
N ALA A 201 -8.97 3.06 12.88
CA ALA A 201 -10.18 2.77 13.65
C ALA A 201 -10.53 1.27 13.58
N VAL A 202 -10.40 0.66 12.40
CA VAL A 202 -10.57 -0.78 12.21
C VAL A 202 -9.52 -1.59 12.98
N MET A 203 -8.24 -1.23 12.91
CA MET A 203 -7.17 -1.92 13.64
C MET A 203 -7.42 -1.86 15.15
N ASN A 204 -7.81 -0.70 15.68
CA ASN A 204 -8.18 -0.56 17.09
C ASN A 204 -9.36 -1.47 17.47
N LEU A 205 -10.41 -1.53 16.66
CA LEU A 205 -11.54 -2.44 16.87
C LEU A 205 -11.10 -3.90 16.85
N LEU A 206 -10.25 -4.30 15.90
CA LEU A 206 -9.73 -5.67 15.82
C LEU A 206 -8.90 -6.03 17.05
N LEU A 207 -8.06 -5.12 17.53
CA LEU A 207 -7.28 -5.29 18.77
C LEU A 207 -8.19 -5.37 20.00
N ASP A 208 -9.27 -4.58 20.08
CA ASP A 208 -10.29 -4.69 21.14
C ASP A 208 -10.94 -6.09 21.16
N ARG A 209 -11.08 -6.70 19.97
CA ARG A 209 -11.61 -8.05 19.78
C ARG A 209 -10.54 -9.15 19.88
N ARG A 210 -9.34 -8.82 20.39
CA ARG A 210 -8.21 -9.73 20.62
C ARG A 210 -7.53 -10.27 19.36
N ALA A 211 -7.53 -9.51 18.27
CA ALA A 211 -6.64 -9.80 17.14
C ALA A 211 -5.16 -9.78 17.60
N CYS A 212 -4.32 -10.57 16.94
CA CYS A 212 -2.94 -10.79 17.35
C CYS A 212 -2.03 -9.70 16.76
N ALA A 213 -1.50 -8.80 17.60
CA ALA A 213 -0.60 -7.73 17.15
C ALA A 213 0.74 -8.26 16.60
N SER A 214 1.15 -9.47 17.00
CA SER A 214 2.37 -10.14 16.52
C SER A 214 2.14 -10.99 15.26
N ASP A 215 0.99 -10.85 14.60
CA ASP A 215 0.75 -11.53 13.32
C ASP A 215 1.75 -11.08 12.25
N PHE A 216 2.08 -12.02 11.37
CA PHE A 216 3.04 -11.84 10.29
C PHE A 216 2.63 -12.61 9.04
N LEU A 217 3.15 -12.17 7.90
CA LEU A 217 3.01 -12.85 6.61
C LEU A 217 4.09 -13.94 6.46
N PRO A 218 3.68 -15.19 6.21
CA PRO A 218 4.58 -16.34 6.17
C PRO A 218 5.22 -16.53 4.79
N PHE A 219 5.52 -15.46 4.05
CA PHE A 219 6.41 -15.59 2.90
C PHE A 219 7.84 -15.45 3.45
N TRP A 220 8.49 -16.60 3.64
CA TRP A 220 9.82 -16.66 4.25
C TRP A 220 10.89 -16.53 3.18
N ASN A 221 11.96 -15.78 3.45
CA ASN A 221 13.19 -15.91 2.68
C ASN A 221 13.90 -17.24 2.97
N ASP A 222 14.98 -17.52 2.26
CA ASP A 222 15.82 -18.71 2.46
C ASP A 222 16.38 -18.85 3.90
N LYS A 223 16.34 -17.77 4.69
CA LYS A 223 16.80 -17.71 6.10
C LYS A 223 15.65 -17.78 7.12
N GLY A 224 14.43 -17.92 6.64
CA GLY A 224 13.27 -18.03 7.50
C GLY A 224 12.81 -16.73 8.17
N LYS A 225 12.85 -15.60 7.46
CA LYS A 225 12.32 -14.31 7.94
C LYS A 225 11.01 -13.95 7.24
N PRO A 226 10.01 -13.40 7.96
CA PRO A 226 8.72 -13.04 7.35
C PRO A 226 8.86 -11.87 6.38
N SER A 227 7.96 -11.80 5.40
CA SER A 227 7.89 -10.65 4.48
C SER A 227 7.39 -9.39 5.16
N ALA A 228 6.43 -9.51 6.07
CA ALA A 228 5.92 -8.38 6.84
C ALA A 228 5.32 -8.84 8.17
N THR A 229 5.26 -7.90 9.12
CA THR A 229 4.48 -8.00 10.36
C THR A 229 3.40 -6.93 10.35
N VAL A 230 2.40 -7.07 11.23
CA VAL A 230 1.42 -5.98 11.45
C VAL A 230 2.11 -4.66 11.75
N LEU A 231 3.16 -4.70 12.57
CA LEU A 231 3.92 -3.51 12.96
C LEU A 231 4.70 -2.91 11.79
N SER A 232 5.43 -3.71 11.00
CA SER A 232 6.24 -3.20 9.88
C SER A 232 5.41 -2.58 8.75
N LEU A 233 4.12 -2.91 8.66
CA LEU A 233 3.16 -2.30 7.75
C LEU A 233 2.53 -1.03 8.36
N ALA A 234 2.11 -1.10 9.63
CA ALA A 234 1.44 0.01 10.30
C ALA A 234 2.35 1.24 10.49
N VAL A 235 3.66 1.05 10.73
CA VAL A 235 4.60 2.16 10.99
C VAL A 235 4.68 3.19 9.87
N GLN A 236 4.27 2.81 8.65
CA GLN A 236 4.31 3.67 7.48
C GLN A 236 3.28 4.81 7.56
N TRP A 237 2.19 4.64 8.31
CA TRP A 237 1.04 5.57 8.26
C TRP A 237 0.29 5.74 9.60
N ALA A 238 0.43 4.81 10.55
CA ALA A 238 -0.34 4.80 11.79
C ALA A 238 0.09 5.90 12.77
N SER A 239 -0.82 6.24 13.70
CA SER A 239 -0.50 7.13 14.81
C SER A 239 0.49 6.51 15.83
N PRO A 240 1.23 7.35 16.57
CA PRO A 240 2.01 6.91 17.74
C PRO A 240 1.23 6.04 18.73
N GLU A 241 -0.04 6.37 18.96
CA GLU A 241 -0.92 5.67 19.90
C GLU A 241 -1.19 4.23 19.44
N LEU A 242 -1.49 4.03 18.15
CA LEU A 242 -1.67 2.69 17.59
C LEU A 242 -0.37 1.89 17.63
N ILE A 243 0.79 2.51 17.33
CA ILE A 243 2.10 1.84 17.41
C ILE A 243 2.41 1.38 18.84
N LYS A 244 2.24 2.25 19.84
CA LYS A 244 2.40 1.90 21.26
C LYS A 244 1.48 0.74 21.64
N ARG A 245 0.24 0.77 21.15
CA ARG A 245 -0.75 -0.29 21.39
C ARG A 245 -0.34 -1.62 20.77
N LEU A 246 0.17 -1.63 19.54
CA LEU A 246 0.64 -2.85 18.88
C LEU A 246 1.82 -3.47 19.63
N ILE A 247 2.79 -2.65 20.06
CA ILE A 247 3.94 -3.11 20.85
C ILE A 247 3.49 -3.66 22.20
N ALA A 248 2.59 -2.95 22.91
CA ALA A 248 1.99 -3.44 24.15
C ALA A 248 1.18 -4.73 23.95
N GLY A 249 0.62 -4.93 22.76
CA GLY A 249 -0.07 -6.14 22.33
C GLY A 249 0.84 -7.30 21.91
N GLY A 250 2.16 -7.13 21.98
CA GLY A 250 3.15 -8.18 21.72
C GLY A 250 3.86 -8.09 20.36
N ALA A 251 3.65 -7.03 19.58
CA ALA A 251 4.43 -6.81 18.37
C ALA A 251 5.89 -6.44 18.71
N ASP A 252 6.86 -7.18 18.16
CA ASP A 252 8.28 -6.90 18.40
C ASP A 252 8.86 -5.97 17.31
N PRO A 253 9.27 -4.73 17.65
CA PRO A 253 9.84 -3.77 16.70
C PRO A 253 11.16 -4.22 16.07
N ASN A 254 11.86 -5.19 16.69
CA ASN A 254 13.13 -5.73 16.20
C ASN A 254 12.94 -6.97 15.31
N THR A 255 11.70 -7.35 15.01
CA THR A 255 11.45 -8.43 14.04
C THR A 255 11.97 -7.99 12.67
N MET A 256 13.00 -8.67 12.19
CA MET A 256 13.54 -8.44 10.86
C MET A 256 12.54 -8.93 9.81
N VAL A 257 12.08 -8.00 8.97
CA VAL A 257 11.21 -8.28 7.82
C VAL A 257 11.99 -8.16 6.53
N MET A 258 11.55 -8.91 5.54
CA MET A 258 12.14 -8.95 4.21
C MET A 258 11.56 -7.80 3.35
N GLN A 259 12.42 -6.99 2.74
CA GLN A 259 12.05 -5.91 1.80
C GLN A 259 12.60 -6.21 0.41
N GLY A 260 11.70 -6.40 -0.56
CA GLY A 260 12.04 -6.94 -1.88
C GLY A 260 12.36 -5.92 -2.97
N PRO A 261 12.94 -6.37 -4.09
CA PRO A 261 13.04 -5.56 -5.30
C PRO A 261 11.62 -5.22 -5.80
N GLY A 262 11.32 -3.92 -5.91
CA GLY A 262 10.01 -3.39 -6.29
C GLY A 262 9.14 -2.86 -5.13
N GLU A 263 9.47 -3.17 -3.87
CA GLU A 263 8.89 -2.47 -2.70
C GLU A 263 9.67 -1.20 -2.38
N LEU A 264 10.98 -1.22 -2.63
CA LEU A 264 11.89 -0.09 -2.50
C LEU A 264 12.49 0.20 -3.87
N ASN A 265 12.39 1.44 -4.34
CA ASN A 265 12.98 1.85 -5.60
C ASN A 265 14.45 2.29 -5.40
N PHE A 266 15.29 1.52 -4.72
CA PHE A 266 16.66 1.95 -4.39
C PHE A 266 17.64 1.69 -5.54
N TRP A 267 18.36 2.72 -5.99
CA TRP A 267 19.31 2.62 -7.12
C TRP A 267 20.46 1.64 -6.88
N ASN A 268 20.82 1.38 -5.62
CA ASN A 268 21.89 0.45 -5.24
C ASN A 268 21.34 -0.90 -4.76
N GLN A 269 20.12 -1.26 -5.18
CA GLN A 269 19.57 -2.58 -4.92
C GLN A 269 20.11 -3.60 -5.94
N HIS A 270 21.13 -4.37 -5.54
CA HIS A 270 21.87 -5.29 -6.40
C HIS A 270 21.34 -6.75 -6.37
N ASP A 271 20.03 -7.00 -6.47
CA ASP A 271 19.40 -8.34 -6.50
C ASP A 271 19.26 -9.12 -5.17
N SER A 272 19.06 -8.45 -4.04
CA SER A 272 18.63 -9.16 -2.82
C SER A 272 17.58 -8.42 -2.00
N PHE A 273 16.78 -9.24 -1.31
CA PHE A 273 15.87 -8.76 -0.28
C PHE A 273 16.67 -8.24 0.92
N ASN A 274 16.29 -7.07 1.43
CA ASN A 274 16.93 -6.50 2.61
C ASN A 274 16.17 -6.89 3.86
N GLU A 275 16.90 -7.33 4.89
CA GLU A 275 16.34 -7.63 6.19
C GLU A 275 16.43 -6.38 7.05
N VAL A 276 15.29 -5.83 7.45
CA VAL A 276 15.25 -4.61 8.27
C VAL A 276 14.19 -4.69 9.38
N PRO A 277 14.43 -4.07 10.54
CA PRO A 277 13.41 -3.92 11.57
C PRO A 277 12.43 -2.81 11.24
N ALA A 278 11.35 -2.69 12.01
CA ALA A 278 10.25 -1.74 11.74
C ALA A 278 10.70 -0.26 11.69
N LEU A 279 11.80 0.09 12.38
CA LEU A 279 12.35 1.45 12.36
C LEU A 279 12.74 1.92 10.96
N PHE A 280 13.34 1.05 10.14
CA PHE A 280 13.79 1.42 8.80
C PHE A 280 12.59 1.77 7.90
N ASN A 281 11.52 1.00 7.99
CA ASN A 281 10.25 1.29 7.31
C ASN A 281 9.66 2.63 7.79
N ALA A 282 9.68 2.90 9.10
CA ALA A 282 9.22 4.19 9.62
C ALA A 282 10.06 5.37 9.08
N CYS A 283 11.39 5.18 8.95
CA CYS A 283 12.32 6.17 8.43
C CYS A 283 12.07 6.51 6.95
N ILE A 284 11.95 5.51 6.08
CA ILE A 284 11.72 5.78 4.64
C ILE A 284 10.37 6.43 4.36
N HIS A 285 9.33 6.09 5.13
CA HIS A 285 8.03 6.74 5.01
C HIS A 285 7.95 8.09 5.75
N ALA A 286 9.07 8.53 6.35
CA ALA A 286 9.18 9.80 7.08
C ALA A 286 8.07 9.99 8.12
N ASN A 287 7.61 8.92 8.77
CA ASN A 287 6.62 9.03 9.83
C ASN A 287 7.32 9.41 11.15
N PHE A 288 7.75 10.68 11.23
CA PHE A 288 8.61 11.22 12.29
C PHE A 288 8.14 10.85 13.70
N LYS A 289 6.84 11.00 13.99
CA LYS A 289 6.29 10.70 15.32
C LYS A 289 6.36 9.21 15.64
N VAL A 290 6.23 8.34 14.64
CA VAL A 290 6.40 6.89 14.81
C VAL A 290 7.86 6.51 14.97
N VAL A 291 8.78 7.17 14.26
CA VAL A 291 10.24 6.99 14.46
C VAL A 291 10.61 7.30 15.90
N GLU A 292 10.19 8.46 16.44
CA GLU A 292 10.36 8.83 17.84
C GLU A 292 9.76 7.77 18.78
N THR A 293 8.52 7.35 18.51
CA THR A 293 7.81 6.34 19.31
C THR A 293 8.52 4.99 19.33
N LEU A 294 9.04 4.51 18.20
CA LEU A 294 9.77 3.23 18.14
C LEU A 294 11.08 3.29 18.94
N ILE A 295 11.79 4.43 18.86
CA ILE A 295 13.00 4.66 19.65
C ILE A 295 12.65 4.67 21.14
N ASP A 296 11.56 5.30 21.55
CA ASP A 296 11.09 5.31 22.94
C ASP A 296 10.64 3.93 23.42
N CYS A 297 10.02 3.14 22.53
CA CYS A 297 9.48 1.81 22.84
C CYS A 297 10.51 0.67 22.68
N ARG A 298 11.78 0.98 22.43
CA ARG A 298 12.86 -0.01 22.19
C ARG A 298 13.14 -0.99 23.33
N GLY A 299 12.63 -0.71 24.53
CA GLY A 299 12.94 -1.44 25.76
C GLY A 299 14.23 -0.96 26.42
N THR A 300 14.30 -1.00 27.75
CA THR A 300 15.42 -0.44 28.53
C THR A 300 16.76 -1.17 28.31
N ALA A 301 16.73 -2.35 27.69
CA ALA A 301 17.91 -3.18 27.45
C ALA A 301 18.68 -2.82 26.17
N VAL A 302 18.08 -2.04 25.26
CA VAL A 302 18.70 -1.67 23.98
C VAL A 302 19.11 -0.20 24.03
N ALA A 303 20.38 0.09 23.78
CA ALA A 303 20.85 1.47 23.72
C ALA A 303 20.35 2.16 22.44
N VAL A 304 20.06 3.46 22.51
CA VAL A 304 19.66 4.24 21.32
C VAL A 304 20.74 4.16 20.23
N ALA A 305 22.02 4.24 20.64
CA ALA A 305 23.15 4.13 19.72
C ALA A 305 23.19 2.80 18.95
N ASP A 306 22.82 1.68 19.57
CA ASP A 306 22.83 0.36 18.92
C ASP A 306 21.77 0.28 17.80
N ILE A 307 20.62 0.92 18.02
CA ILE A 307 19.53 0.97 17.05
C ILE A 307 19.90 1.89 15.89
N LEU A 308 20.44 3.07 16.19
CA LEU A 308 20.80 4.06 15.17
C LEU A 308 22.03 3.66 14.35
N SER A 309 22.90 2.81 14.90
CA SER A 309 24.06 2.25 14.20
C SER A 309 23.79 0.89 13.56
N SER A 310 22.58 0.33 13.73
CA SER A 310 22.19 -0.93 13.10
C SER A 310 22.25 -0.82 11.58
N ARG A 311 22.71 -1.88 10.92
CA ARG A 311 22.97 -1.90 9.48
C ARG A 311 22.10 -2.94 8.79
N ASP A 312 21.54 -2.57 7.65
CA ASP A 312 20.88 -3.51 6.75
C ASP A 312 21.88 -4.35 5.93
N GLY A 313 21.38 -5.15 4.98
CA GLY A 313 22.23 -5.97 4.10
C GLY A 313 23.22 -5.18 3.23
N ARG A 314 22.94 -3.89 2.95
CA ARG A 314 23.83 -2.98 2.22
C ARG A 314 24.78 -2.22 3.14
N GLY A 315 24.73 -2.45 4.44
CA GLY A 315 25.49 -1.67 5.41
C GLY A 315 24.86 -0.31 5.71
N SER A 316 23.66 -0.02 5.21
CA SER A 316 22.96 1.25 5.41
C SER A 316 22.36 1.31 6.81
N ILE A 317 22.52 2.45 7.48
CA ILE A 317 21.88 2.77 8.78
C ILE A 317 20.52 3.48 8.59
N PRO A 318 19.68 3.64 9.62
CA PRO A 318 18.37 4.31 9.51
C PRO A 318 18.41 5.69 8.86
N LEU A 319 19.49 6.45 9.09
CA LEU A 319 19.68 7.76 8.45
C LEU A 319 19.73 7.67 6.92
N HIS A 320 20.38 6.64 6.34
CA HIS A 320 20.39 6.45 4.88
C HIS A 320 18.98 6.23 4.34
N TRP A 321 18.16 5.47 5.06
CA TRP A 321 16.77 5.20 4.67
C TRP A 321 15.89 6.45 4.78
N ALA A 322 16.06 7.25 5.84
CA ALA A 322 15.35 8.54 5.98
C ALA A 322 15.75 9.54 4.88
N THR A 323 17.02 9.54 4.45
CA THR A 323 17.49 10.38 3.34
C THR A 323 17.03 9.94 1.96
N GLN A 324 16.36 8.80 1.86
CA GLN A 324 15.83 8.27 0.60
C GLN A 324 14.30 8.39 0.52
N SER A 325 13.66 8.97 1.54
CA SER A 325 12.23 9.28 1.53
C SER A 325 11.87 10.11 0.31
N GLU A 326 10.84 9.66 -0.41
CA GLU A 326 10.37 10.31 -1.62
C GLU A 326 9.18 11.23 -1.32
N LEU A 327 9.17 12.39 -1.97
CA LEU A 327 7.99 13.22 -2.14
C LEU A 327 7.12 12.58 -3.22
N PRO A 328 5.86 12.22 -2.92
CA PRO A 328 4.96 11.66 -3.91
C PRO A 328 4.70 12.66 -5.04
N VAL A 329 4.32 12.17 -6.21
CA VAL A 329 3.86 13.02 -7.31
C VAL A 329 2.58 13.75 -6.88
N GLU A 330 2.50 15.07 -7.11
CA GLU A 330 1.27 15.83 -6.89
C GLU A 330 0.15 15.27 -7.77
N ILE A 331 -0.76 14.53 -7.17
CA ILE A 331 -2.01 14.09 -7.78
C ILE A 331 -3.13 14.62 -6.87
N ASP A 332 -4.23 15.11 -7.46
CA ASP A 332 -5.36 15.64 -6.70
C ASP A 332 -5.81 14.66 -5.59
N GLY A 333 -5.78 15.14 -4.33
CA GLY A 333 -6.16 14.35 -3.15
C GLY A 333 -5.00 13.67 -2.39
N PHE A 334 -3.74 13.91 -2.76
CA PHE A 334 -2.56 13.50 -1.97
C PHE A 334 -2.27 14.47 -0.80
N PRO A 335 -1.50 14.05 0.22
CA PRO A 335 -1.13 14.90 1.36
C PRO A 335 -0.33 16.13 0.90
N ASP A 336 -0.37 17.21 1.68
CA ASP A 336 0.41 18.43 1.43
C ASP A 336 1.91 18.08 1.34
N LEU A 337 2.52 18.26 0.16
CA LEU A 337 3.94 17.97 -0.05
C LEU A 337 4.84 18.73 0.92
N LYS A 338 4.42 19.89 1.40
CA LYS A 338 5.16 20.66 2.40
C LYS A 338 5.18 19.96 3.75
N GLU A 339 4.07 19.35 4.16
CA GLU A 339 4.00 18.56 5.39
C GLU A 339 4.88 17.31 5.28
N ILE A 340 4.88 16.64 4.12
CA ILE A 340 5.75 15.47 3.88
C ILE A 340 7.22 15.90 3.94
N ALA A 341 7.61 16.96 3.22
CA ALA A 341 8.98 17.47 3.25
C ALA A 341 9.42 17.87 4.67
N GLN A 342 8.53 18.50 5.45
CA GLN A 342 8.78 18.81 6.85
C GLN A 342 8.92 17.56 7.72
N SER A 343 8.16 16.50 7.44
CA SER A 343 8.26 15.24 8.15
C SER A 343 9.57 14.51 7.85
N ILE A 344 10.06 14.58 6.60
CA ILE A 344 11.38 14.08 6.19
C ILE A 344 12.49 14.82 6.96
N THR A 345 12.48 16.15 6.94
CA THR A 345 13.51 16.94 7.64
C THR A 345 13.45 16.72 9.16
N SER A 346 12.26 16.63 9.75
CA SER A 346 12.09 16.33 11.18
C SER A 346 12.62 14.94 11.54
N THR A 347 12.42 13.94 10.68
CA THR A 347 12.95 12.59 10.86
C THR A 347 14.48 12.59 10.84
N ILE A 348 15.08 13.26 9.86
CA ILE A 348 16.54 13.37 9.74
C ILE A 348 17.12 14.14 10.93
N GLU A 349 16.51 15.25 11.33
CA GLU A 349 16.95 16.05 12.47
C GLU A 349 16.88 15.26 13.78
N LEU A 350 15.82 14.47 13.99
CA LEU A 350 15.71 13.58 15.14
C LEU A 350 16.87 12.58 15.18
N LEU A 351 17.09 11.85 14.08
CA LEU A 351 18.16 10.85 14.01
C LEU A 351 19.53 11.47 14.28
N LEU A 352 19.82 12.64 13.70
CA LEU A 352 21.08 13.36 13.91
C LEU A 352 21.20 13.98 15.31
N SER A 353 20.10 14.38 15.93
CA SER A 353 20.13 14.89 17.32
C SER A 353 20.47 13.79 18.33
N LEU A 354 20.09 12.54 18.03
CA LEU A 354 20.35 11.37 18.85
C LEU A 354 21.72 10.75 18.56
N ASP A 355 22.16 10.77 17.30
CA ASP A 355 23.50 10.35 16.89
C ASP A 355 24.08 11.29 15.81
N PRO A 356 24.79 12.35 16.21
CA PRO A 356 25.44 13.26 15.27
C PRO A 356 26.53 12.60 14.43
N THR A 357 27.09 11.46 14.87
CA THR A 357 28.19 10.79 14.18
C THR A 357 27.73 10.03 12.94
N ALA A 358 26.42 9.80 12.82
CA ALA A 358 25.78 9.13 11.69
C ALA A 358 25.91 9.88 10.36
N ILE A 359 26.13 11.21 10.38
CA ILE A 359 26.03 12.10 9.21
C ILE A 359 26.93 11.71 8.03
N ASN A 360 28.09 11.10 8.30
CA ASN A 360 29.08 10.71 7.29
C ASN A 360 29.36 9.20 7.27
N VAL A 361 28.50 8.39 7.91
CA VAL A 361 28.66 6.92 7.89
C VAL A 361 28.51 6.42 6.45
N GLN A 362 29.43 5.57 6.02
CA GLN A 362 29.37 4.93 4.71
C GLN A 362 28.68 3.56 4.78
N ASP A 363 27.86 3.25 3.77
CA ASP A 363 27.36 1.91 3.49
C ASP A 363 28.44 1.01 2.83
N ASN A 364 28.09 -0.20 2.41
CA ASN A 364 29.03 -1.15 1.81
C ASN A 364 29.57 -0.68 0.45
N ASP A 365 28.84 0.19 -0.24
CA ASP A 365 29.25 0.80 -1.51
C ASP A 365 30.03 2.10 -1.31
N GLY A 366 30.28 2.50 -0.05
CA GLY A 366 30.98 3.73 0.29
C GLY A 366 30.09 4.97 0.23
N ASN A 367 28.77 4.83 0.04
CA ASN A 367 27.85 5.96 -0.05
C ASN A 367 27.50 6.46 1.36
N THR A 368 27.47 7.78 1.52
CA THR A 368 27.03 8.48 2.74
C THR A 368 25.56 8.92 2.62
N PRO A 369 24.88 9.34 3.70
CA PRO A 369 23.53 9.91 3.60
C PRO A 369 23.43 11.05 2.57
N LEU A 370 24.50 11.84 2.39
CA LEU A 370 24.53 12.90 1.38
C LEU A 370 24.55 12.34 -0.06
N HIS A 371 25.23 11.21 -0.32
CA HIS A 371 25.11 10.51 -1.61
C HIS A 371 23.66 10.07 -1.85
N TYR A 372 22.96 9.61 -0.80
CA TYR A 372 21.58 9.17 -0.93
C TYR A 372 20.62 10.31 -1.32
N VAL A 373 20.71 11.46 -0.64
CA VAL A 373 19.90 12.65 -0.98
C VAL A 373 20.15 13.09 -2.42
N THR A 374 21.41 13.08 -2.88
CA THR A 374 21.76 13.48 -4.25
C THR A 374 21.23 12.55 -5.32
N ARG A 375 20.86 11.32 -4.96
CA ARG A 375 20.36 10.32 -5.91
C ARG A 375 18.88 9.99 -5.73
N SER A 376 18.21 10.66 -4.79
CA SER A 376 16.76 10.57 -4.60
C SER A 376 16.00 10.99 -5.86
N LEU A 377 14.85 10.35 -6.12
CA LEU A 377 13.93 10.76 -7.19
C LEU A 377 13.34 12.16 -6.93
N SER A 378 13.29 12.59 -5.66
CA SER A 378 12.74 13.90 -5.27
C SER A 378 13.74 15.04 -5.37
N ARG A 379 15.00 14.78 -5.75
CA ARG A 379 16.08 15.80 -5.78
C ARG A 379 15.80 16.99 -6.69
N HIS A 380 14.91 16.85 -7.66
CA HIS A 380 14.49 17.91 -8.57
C HIS A 380 13.40 18.81 -7.98
N ASN A 381 12.77 18.39 -6.89
CA ASN A 381 11.73 19.16 -6.22
C ASN A 381 12.35 20.16 -5.23
N LYS A 382 12.00 21.45 -5.36
CA LYS A 382 12.48 22.53 -4.49
C LYS A 382 12.21 22.31 -3.00
N LEU A 383 11.14 21.59 -2.66
CA LEU A 383 10.83 21.25 -1.26
C LEU A 383 11.87 20.29 -0.68
N TYR A 384 12.50 19.47 -1.53
CA TYR A 384 13.53 18.53 -1.13
C TYR A 384 14.89 19.22 -0.91
N THR A 385 15.10 20.43 -1.43
CA THR A 385 16.31 21.25 -1.19
C THR A 385 16.54 21.49 0.31
N ALA A 386 15.48 21.55 1.13
CA ALA A 386 15.59 21.66 2.59
C ALA A 386 16.31 20.45 3.23
N VAL A 387 16.21 19.26 2.63
CA VAL A 387 16.90 18.06 3.09
C VAL A 387 18.41 18.17 2.83
N PHE A 388 18.80 18.71 1.67
CA PHE A 388 20.20 19.01 1.34
C PHE A 388 20.81 20.01 2.32
N GLU A 389 20.13 21.13 2.52
CA GLU A 389 20.57 22.20 3.43
C GLU A 389 20.77 21.64 4.84
N LEU A 390 19.80 20.86 5.35
CA LEU A 390 19.89 20.25 6.67
C LEU A 390 21.12 19.35 6.83
N LEU A 391 21.41 18.45 5.88
CA LEU A 391 22.59 17.57 5.99
C LEU A 391 23.89 18.38 5.92
N CYS A 392 23.97 19.35 5.02
CA CYS A 392 25.12 20.22 4.87
C CYS A 392 25.39 21.06 6.14
N ASP A 393 24.35 21.69 6.70
CA ASP A 393 24.42 22.47 7.95
C ASP A 393 24.85 21.61 9.15
N ARG A 394 24.54 20.31 9.11
CA ARG A 394 24.93 19.32 10.13
C ARG A 394 26.32 18.70 9.84
N SER A 395 27.14 19.35 9.03
CA SER A 395 28.52 18.93 8.68
C SER A 395 28.59 17.65 7.84
N GLY A 396 27.60 17.45 6.96
CA GLY A 396 27.67 16.44 5.89
C GLY A 396 28.83 16.73 4.94
N ASP A 397 29.77 15.80 4.88
CA ASP A 397 31.01 15.95 4.10
C ASP A 397 30.76 15.60 2.64
N ALA A 398 30.68 16.63 1.80
CA ALA A 398 30.48 16.52 0.36
C ALA A 398 31.74 16.10 -0.42
N SER A 399 32.88 15.87 0.25
CA SER A 399 34.12 15.40 -0.36
C SER A 399 34.32 13.88 -0.26
N VAL A 400 33.51 13.19 0.55
CA VAL A 400 33.60 11.73 0.71
C VAL A 400 33.38 11.05 -0.63
N ARG A 401 34.22 10.06 -0.93
CA ARG A 401 34.14 9.27 -2.15
C ARG A 401 33.58 7.88 -1.87
N ASN A 402 32.64 7.44 -2.69
CA ASN A 402 32.16 6.07 -2.68
C ASN A 402 33.15 5.11 -3.37
N ASN A 403 32.80 3.83 -3.49
CA ASN A 403 33.67 2.81 -4.10
C ASN A 403 33.94 3.04 -5.59
N ASN A 404 33.12 3.82 -6.28
CA ASN A 404 33.35 4.25 -7.66
C ASN A 404 34.23 5.52 -7.74
N GLY A 405 34.68 6.04 -6.61
CA GLY A 405 35.42 7.31 -6.53
C GLY A 405 34.51 8.54 -6.70
N GLU A 406 33.19 8.34 -6.78
CA GLU A 406 32.20 9.39 -6.96
C GLU A 406 32.00 10.13 -5.63
N THR A 407 31.94 11.45 -5.68
CA THR A 407 31.46 12.29 -4.56
C THR A 407 29.95 12.48 -4.65
N PRO A 408 29.26 12.99 -3.60
CA PRO A 408 27.85 13.33 -3.69
C PRO A 408 27.53 14.25 -4.89
N MET A 409 28.47 15.11 -5.30
CA MET A 409 28.27 15.99 -6.46
C MET A 409 28.28 15.22 -7.78
N HIS A 410 29.00 14.10 -7.88
CA HIS A 410 28.92 13.21 -9.05
C HIS A 410 27.54 12.54 -9.11
N THR A 411 27.10 11.95 -8.00
CA THR A 411 25.82 11.21 -7.94
C THR A 411 24.60 12.09 -8.17
N LEU A 412 24.69 13.40 -7.90
CA LEU A 412 23.66 14.41 -8.21
C LEU A 412 23.24 14.43 -9.68
N PHE A 413 24.18 14.17 -10.59
CA PHE A 413 23.96 14.21 -12.04
C PHE A 413 23.81 12.83 -12.67
N CYS A 414 23.73 11.76 -11.86
CA CYS A 414 23.58 10.40 -12.37
C CYS A 414 22.10 10.02 -12.49
N LEU A 415 21.70 9.54 -13.68
CA LEU A 415 20.33 9.07 -13.91
C LEU A 415 19.99 7.79 -13.15
N TYR A 416 18.71 7.59 -12.82
CA TYR A 416 18.16 6.26 -12.57
C TYR A 416 18.16 5.46 -13.88
N ARG A 417 18.77 4.26 -13.86
CA ARG A 417 18.95 3.43 -15.07
C ARG A 417 17.79 2.48 -15.36
N ASP A 418 16.73 2.49 -14.56
CA ASP A 418 15.66 1.50 -14.69
C ASP A 418 14.56 1.92 -15.66
N ASP A 419 13.93 0.92 -16.28
CA ASP A 419 12.89 0.95 -17.33
C ASP A 419 11.56 1.62 -16.90
N THR A 420 11.60 2.45 -15.87
CA THR A 420 10.46 3.25 -15.42
C THR A 420 10.26 4.44 -16.35
N THR A 421 9.00 4.70 -16.68
CA THR A 421 8.53 5.79 -17.57
C THR A 421 8.78 7.20 -17.02
N ILE A 422 9.53 7.34 -15.93
CA ILE A 422 9.93 8.62 -15.34
C ILE A 422 11.24 9.03 -16.02
N THR A 423 11.14 9.91 -17.01
CA THR A 423 12.30 10.57 -17.57
C THR A 423 12.92 11.45 -16.48
N ASP A 424 13.99 10.96 -15.86
CA ASP A 424 14.89 11.67 -14.95
C ASP A 424 15.67 12.80 -15.69
N GLN A 425 14.96 13.58 -16.50
CA GLN A 425 15.47 14.63 -17.38
C GLN A 425 15.17 16.03 -16.84
N ASP A 426 14.49 16.12 -15.70
CA ASP A 426 14.29 17.42 -15.06
C ASP A 426 15.67 17.97 -14.64
N PRO A 427 15.93 19.27 -14.87
CA PRO A 427 17.19 19.86 -14.47
C PRO A 427 17.33 19.78 -12.94
N VAL A 428 18.56 19.57 -12.47
CA VAL A 428 18.87 19.64 -11.04
C VAL A 428 18.66 21.08 -10.56
N ASP A 429 18.09 21.25 -9.36
CA ASP A 429 17.91 22.58 -8.78
C ASP A 429 19.28 23.26 -8.56
N ILE A 430 19.46 24.46 -9.13
CA ILE A 430 20.66 25.28 -8.99
C ILE A 430 20.95 25.57 -7.51
N ALA A 431 19.92 25.64 -6.67
CA ALA A 431 20.07 25.81 -5.23
C ALA A 431 20.83 24.64 -4.60
N ALA A 432 20.53 23.39 -4.97
CA ALA A 432 21.22 22.21 -4.46
C ALA A 432 22.71 22.22 -4.83
N ILE A 433 23.03 22.58 -6.08
CA ILE A 433 24.42 22.75 -6.54
C ILE A 433 25.15 23.82 -5.72
N SER A 434 24.50 24.97 -5.52
CA SER A 434 25.06 26.10 -4.77
C SER A 434 25.32 25.75 -3.31
N ILE A 435 24.41 25.02 -2.67
CA ILE A 435 24.55 24.55 -1.28
C ILE A 435 25.74 23.60 -1.16
N MET A 436 25.87 22.61 -2.06
CA MET A 436 26.97 21.66 -2.02
C MET A 436 28.34 22.34 -2.23
N LEU A 437 28.44 23.28 -3.18
CA LEU A 437 29.65 24.07 -3.40
C LEU A 437 30.02 24.92 -2.17
N ALA A 438 29.03 25.54 -1.52
CA ALA A 438 29.24 26.31 -0.29
C ALA A 438 29.75 25.44 0.86
N HIS A 439 29.41 24.14 0.87
CA HIS A 439 29.81 23.17 1.87
C HIS A 439 30.99 22.29 1.44
N GLY A 440 31.83 22.79 0.52
CA GLY A 440 33.12 22.20 0.22
C GLY A 440 33.12 21.10 -0.85
N ALA A 441 32.01 20.89 -1.56
CA ALA A 441 32.02 20.02 -2.74
C ALA A 441 32.93 20.61 -3.84
N SER A 442 33.80 19.77 -4.40
CA SER A 442 34.70 20.17 -5.48
C SER A 442 34.14 19.74 -6.84
N PRO A 443 33.87 20.67 -7.77
CA PRO A 443 33.39 20.34 -9.11
C PRO A 443 34.49 19.79 -10.02
N THR A 444 35.74 19.76 -9.54
CA THR A 444 36.91 19.26 -10.29
C THR A 444 37.39 17.90 -9.80
N ASP A 445 36.78 17.34 -8.75
CA ASP A 445 37.08 15.98 -8.34
C ASP A 445 36.76 15.01 -9.47
N THR A 446 37.61 13.98 -9.62
CA THR A 446 37.41 12.93 -10.61
C THR A 446 37.03 11.62 -9.93
N ASP A 447 36.04 10.93 -10.50
CA ASP A 447 35.71 9.53 -10.19
C ASP A 447 36.81 8.55 -10.66
N ASN A 448 36.60 7.25 -10.45
CA ASN A 448 37.54 6.21 -10.88
C ASN A 448 37.67 6.08 -12.42
N ALA A 449 36.72 6.60 -13.18
CA ALA A 449 36.76 6.66 -14.65
C ALA A 449 37.40 7.95 -15.16
N GLY A 450 37.80 8.87 -14.28
CA GLY A 450 38.37 10.16 -14.62
C GLY A 450 37.35 11.25 -14.97
N ASN A 451 36.05 10.98 -14.78
CA ASN A 451 34.99 11.96 -15.01
C ASN A 451 34.88 12.89 -13.82
N THR A 452 34.60 14.16 -14.08
CA THR A 452 34.17 15.13 -13.07
C THR A 452 32.65 15.21 -13.00
N PRO A 453 32.04 15.84 -11.97
CA PRO A 453 30.59 16.07 -11.94
C PRO A 453 30.06 16.75 -13.21
N LEU A 454 30.83 17.68 -13.79
CA LEU A 454 30.47 18.37 -15.04
C LEU A 454 30.44 17.43 -16.26
N HIS A 455 31.32 16.42 -16.31
CA HIS A 455 31.28 15.42 -17.37
C HIS A 455 29.98 14.62 -17.30
N LEU A 456 29.51 14.26 -16.11
CA LEU A 456 28.26 13.54 -15.90
C LEU A 456 27.04 14.42 -16.22
N ALA A 457 27.04 15.68 -15.77
CA ALA A 457 25.98 16.64 -16.10
C ALA A 457 25.83 16.82 -17.62
N ALA A 458 26.94 17.01 -18.34
CA ALA A 458 26.93 17.17 -19.79
C ALA A 458 26.51 15.88 -20.52
N PHE A 459 26.91 14.70 -20.01
CA PHE A 459 26.55 13.41 -20.61
C PHE A 459 25.06 13.09 -20.46
N ASN A 460 24.46 13.44 -19.32
CA ASN A 460 23.06 13.15 -19.00
C ASN A 460 22.08 14.29 -19.34
N LEU A 461 22.56 15.37 -20.00
CA LEU A 461 21.75 16.51 -20.47
C LEU A 461 21.07 17.32 -19.35
N HIS A 462 21.72 17.47 -18.19
CA HIS A 462 21.26 18.34 -17.10
C HIS A 462 21.62 19.82 -17.29
#